data_AF-A0A2N1HMP8-F1
#
_entry.id   AF-A0A2N1HMP8-F1
#
_cell.length_a   1.000
_cell.length_b   1.000
_cell.length_c   1.000
_cell.angle_alpha   90.00
_cell.angle_beta   90.00
_cell.angle_gamma   90.00
#
_symmetry.space_group_name_H-M   'P 1'
#
loop_
_entity.id
_entity.type
_entity.pdbx_description
1 polymer ?
#
loop_
_entity_poly.entity_id
_entity_poly.type
_entity_poly.pdbx_seq_one_letter_code
_entity_poly.pdbx_strand_id
1 'polypeptide(L)'
;MKIIKLASLLLISVFAMSANASLIRTVISENGAGTNGSWSFGTIFTVGATDLNVTSLGAYDYLGNGFSSESIKVGIFDEVLGTLLVSTNVNSTDTLLGSYRYSSVNFDLLSGQQYRLVAVSGNDNYIQNSGNWTYSSDVTIDGFGYCSNTSITQCDSFSESDYGMANLQYGYASTSVPEPATLLIFGLSLVGLSFSRKNKNT
;
A
#
# COMPACT_ATOMS: atom_id res chain seq x y z
N MET A 1 -40.99 17.29 -47.44
CA MET A 1 -39.58 16.86 -47.30
C MET A 1 -38.70 18.07 -46.94
N LYS A 2 -38.22 18.17 -45.69
CA LYS A 2 -36.94 18.81 -45.30
C LYS A 2 -36.69 18.72 -43.78
N ILE A 3 -35.91 17.69 -43.43
CA ILE A 3 -34.79 17.62 -42.48
C ILE A 3 -35.00 18.16 -41.05
N ILE A 4 -35.24 17.21 -40.15
CA ILE A 4 -35.12 17.34 -38.68
C ILE A 4 -33.63 17.43 -38.32
N LYS A 5 -33.22 18.48 -37.59
CA LYS A 5 -31.89 18.59 -36.99
C LYS A 5 -31.89 17.88 -35.64
N LEU A 6 -31.25 16.72 -35.56
CA LEU A 6 -30.95 16.04 -34.30
C LEU A 6 -29.60 16.56 -33.78
N ALA A 7 -29.63 17.37 -32.73
CA ALA A 7 -28.43 17.76 -32.00
C ALA A 7 -28.17 16.68 -30.93
N SER A 8 -27.15 15.83 -31.14
CA SER A 8 -26.67 14.91 -30.11
C SER A 8 -25.71 15.65 -29.17
N LEU A 9 -26.10 15.76 -27.91
CA LEU A 9 -25.28 16.27 -26.81
C LEU A 9 -24.54 15.08 -26.19
N LEU A 10 -23.22 15.01 -26.35
CA LEU A 10 -22.38 13.97 -25.76
C LEU A 10 -22.02 14.38 -24.31
N LEU A 11 -22.62 13.73 -23.31
CA LEU A 11 -22.25 13.88 -21.89
C LEU A 11 -20.98 13.05 -21.63
N ILE A 12 -19.88 13.69 -21.21
CA ILE A 12 -18.68 13.00 -20.71
C ILE A 12 -18.77 12.94 -19.19
N SER A 13 -19.09 11.77 -18.64
CA SER A 13 -19.06 11.51 -17.20
C SER A 13 -17.64 11.10 -16.78
N VAL A 14 -16.94 11.98 -16.08
CA VAL A 14 -15.68 11.62 -15.40
C VAL A 14 -16.04 10.87 -14.13
N PHE A 15 -15.89 9.55 -14.14
CA PHE A 15 -15.98 8.74 -12.93
C PHE A 15 -14.70 8.97 -12.12
N ALA A 16 -14.78 9.78 -11.07
CA ALA A 16 -13.75 9.81 -10.03
C ALA A 16 -13.87 8.48 -9.25
N MET A 17 -12.98 7.53 -9.54
CA MET A 17 -12.87 6.31 -8.74
C MET A 17 -12.24 6.69 -7.40
N SER A 18 -12.87 6.31 -6.28
CA SER A 18 -12.24 6.40 -4.97
C SER A 18 -11.07 5.42 -4.93
N ALA A 19 -9.86 5.95 -4.73
CA ALA A 19 -8.70 5.11 -4.45
C ALA A 19 -8.79 4.63 -3.01
N ASN A 20 -9.24 3.38 -2.79
CA ASN A 20 -9.05 2.72 -1.51
C ASN A 20 -7.61 2.19 -1.48
N ALA A 21 -6.87 2.46 -0.40
CA ALA A 21 -5.56 1.86 -0.21
C ALA A 21 -5.71 0.34 0.02
N SER A 22 -4.98 -0.45 -0.77
CA SER A 22 -4.88 -1.90 -0.59
C SER A 22 -4.03 -2.23 0.63
N LEU A 23 -4.24 -3.42 1.19
CA LEU A 23 -3.47 -3.96 2.31
C LEU A 23 -2.56 -5.08 1.83
N ILE A 24 -1.33 -5.15 2.33
CA ILE A 24 -0.47 -6.32 2.05
C ILE A 24 -1.05 -7.59 2.69
N ARG A 25 -1.67 -7.47 3.87
CA ARG A 25 -2.31 -8.55 4.61
C ARG A 25 -3.73 -8.18 5.04
N THR A 26 -4.69 -9.04 4.72
CA THR A 26 -6.06 -8.99 5.25
C THR A 26 -6.28 -10.15 6.23
N VAL A 27 -6.55 -9.85 7.50
CA VAL A 27 -6.77 -10.87 8.53
C VAL A 27 -8.15 -11.49 8.39
N ILE A 28 -8.21 -12.82 8.36
CA ILE A 28 -9.44 -13.62 8.39
C ILE A 28 -9.76 -14.00 9.83
N SER A 29 -8.78 -14.57 10.54
CA SER A 29 -8.92 -14.95 11.95
C SER A 29 -7.56 -15.01 12.65
N GLU A 30 -7.56 -14.78 13.95
CA GLU A 30 -6.37 -14.82 14.80
C GLU A 30 -6.45 -16.05 15.73
N ASN A 31 -5.38 -16.84 15.79
CA ASN A 31 -5.33 -18.05 16.63
C ASN A 31 -5.15 -17.71 18.13
N GLY A 32 -4.80 -16.45 18.44
CA GLY A 32 -4.60 -15.94 19.78
C GLY A 32 -3.45 -14.95 19.85
N ALA A 33 -3.38 -14.19 20.94
CA ALA A 33 -2.27 -13.31 21.25
C ALA A 33 -1.14 -14.07 21.94
N GLY A 34 0.10 -13.78 21.55
CA GLY A 34 1.31 -14.19 22.25
C GLY A 34 2.08 -12.98 22.75
N THR A 35 2.72 -13.11 23.91
CA THR A 35 3.70 -12.15 24.42
C THR A 35 4.72 -12.88 25.28
N ASN A 36 6.01 -12.70 24.98
CA ASN A 36 7.11 -13.22 25.78
C ASN A 36 8.40 -12.46 25.48
N GLY A 37 8.49 -11.22 25.99
CA GLY A 37 9.59 -10.32 25.69
C GLY A 37 9.46 -9.64 24.33
N SER A 38 10.52 -8.91 23.95
CA SER A 38 10.53 -8.06 22.77
C SER A 38 11.17 -8.76 21.57
N TRP A 39 10.46 -8.70 20.44
CA TRP A 39 10.82 -9.37 19.20
C TRP A 39 10.72 -8.43 18.03
N SER A 40 11.69 -8.52 17.12
CA SER A 40 11.63 -7.86 15.81
C SER A 40 11.14 -8.87 14.78
N PHE A 41 9.88 -8.77 14.37
CA PHE A 41 9.26 -9.68 13.42
C PHE A 41 9.27 -9.11 12.02
N GLY A 42 9.76 -9.90 11.05
CA GLY A 42 9.87 -9.53 9.65
C GLY A 42 9.05 -10.42 8.71
N THR A 43 8.32 -9.78 7.79
CA THR A 43 7.68 -10.42 6.63
C THR A 43 8.47 -10.06 5.38
N ILE A 44 8.98 -11.06 4.66
CA ILE A 44 9.78 -10.90 3.44
C ILE A 44 8.87 -11.08 2.24
N PHE A 45 8.93 -10.15 1.29
CA PHE A 45 8.11 -10.19 0.09
C PHE A 45 8.79 -9.53 -1.10
N THR A 46 8.42 -10.02 -2.28
CA THR A 46 8.82 -9.46 -3.57
C THR A 46 7.64 -8.72 -4.18
N VAL A 47 7.87 -7.49 -4.63
CA VAL A 47 6.86 -6.70 -5.35
C VAL A 47 6.62 -7.32 -6.72
N GLY A 48 5.36 -7.40 -7.12
CA GLY A 48 4.95 -7.89 -8.43
C GLY A 48 5.33 -6.96 -9.58
N ALA A 49 4.50 -6.94 -10.63
CA ALA A 49 4.85 -6.29 -11.89
C ALA A 49 4.78 -4.75 -11.88
N THR A 50 4.13 -4.15 -10.89
CA THR A 50 3.87 -2.71 -10.84
C THR A 50 4.41 -2.12 -9.55
N ASP A 51 5.05 -0.95 -9.64
CA ASP A 51 5.50 -0.18 -8.48
C ASP A 51 4.31 0.15 -7.56
N LEU A 52 4.53 0.05 -6.25
CA LEU A 52 3.52 0.30 -5.23
C LEU A 52 3.93 1.52 -4.41
N ASN A 53 3.00 2.46 -4.20
CA ASN A 53 3.20 3.58 -3.30
C ASN A 53 2.64 3.23 -1.92
N VAL A 54 3.51 3.01 -0.93
CA VAL A 54 3.14 2.77 0.46
C VAL A 54 2.72 4.09 1.10
N THR A 55 1.46 4.13 1.54
CA THR A 55 0.84 5.32 2.14
C THR A 55 0.84 5.26 3.67
N SER A 56 0.90 4.05 4.24
CA SER A 56 0.89 3.87 5.69
C SER A 56 1.59 2.58 6.10
N LEU A 57 2.26 2.61 7.26
CA LEU A 57 2.73 1.41 7.95
C LEU A 57 1.82 1.11 9.13
N GLY A 58 1.55 -0.17 9.34
CA GLY A 58 0.62 -0.65 10.34
C GLY A 58 1.26 -1.51 11.41
N ALA A 59 0.79 -1.38 12.64
CA ALA A 59 1.16 -2.23 13.77
C ALA A 59 -0.07 -2.94 14.35
N TYR A 60 0.09 -4.21 14.68
CA TYR A 60 -0.98 -5.03 15.24
C TYR A 60 -1.39 -4.52 16.63
N ASP A 61 -2.69 -4.28 16.81
CA ASP A 61 -3.31 -3.85 18.06
C ASP A 61 -4.31 -4.92 18.52
N TYR A 62 -3.86 -5.77 19.44
CA TYR A 62 -4.69 -6.81 20.02
C TYR A 62 -5.89 -6.20 20.75
N LEU A 63 -7.10 -6.62 20.39
CA LEU A 63 -8.38 -6.08 20.89
C LEU A 63 -8.66 -4.61 20.50
N GLY A 64 -7.80 -3.96 19.72
CA GLY A 64 -8.04 -2.61 19.22
C GLY A 64 -8.08 -1.53 20.31
N ASN A 65 -7.46 -1.78 21.47
CA ASN A 65 -7.50 -0.89 22.63
C ASN A 65 -6.18 -0.11 22.84
N GLY A 66 -5.23 -0.23 21.91
CA GLY A 66 -3.97 0.49 21.91
C GLY A 66 -2.81 -0.34 22.44
N PHE A 67 -1.61 0.26 22.37
CA PHE A 67 -0.36 -0.38 22.74
C PHE A 67 -0.02 -0.16 24.21
N SER A 68 0.52 -1.19 24.84
CA SER A 68 1.16 -1.16 26.16
C SER A 68 2.50 -0.43 26.10
N SER A 69 3.20 -0.47 24.95
CA SER A 69 4.52 0.16 24.75
C SER A 69 4.46 1.63 24.30
N GLU A 70 3.31 2.31 24.46
CA GLU A 70 2.96 3.65 23.93
C GLU A 70 2.89 3.74 22.40
N SER A 71 3.90 3.23 21.70
CA SER A 71 3.97 3.15 20.24
C SER A 71 4.73 1.90 19.78
N ILE A 72 4.42 1.43 18.58
CA ILE A 72 5.12 0.34 17.92
C ILE A 72 5.91 0.89 16.74
N LYS A 73 7.22 0.61 16.69
CA LYS A 73 8.04 1.00 15.57
C LYS A 73 7.92 -0.01 14.44
N VAL A 74 7.64 0.48 13.24
CA VAL A 74 7.47 -0.30 12.02
C VAL A 74 8.36 0.29 10.93
N GLY A 75 8.97 -0.55 10.10
CA GLY A 75 9.80 -0.10 9.00
C GLY A 75 9.90 -1.11 7.85
N ILE A 76 10.38 -0.63 6.71
CA ILE A 76 10.67 -1.43 5.53
C ILE A 76 12.17 -1.40 5.30
N PHE A 77 12.76 -2.58 5.16
CA PHE A 77 14.16 -2.77 4.79
C PHE A 77 14.26 -3.21 3.33
N ASP A 78 15.35 -2.79 2.67
CA ASP A 78 15.84 -3.47 1.48
C ASP A 78 16.35 -4.85 1.90
N GLU A 79 15.74 -5.92 1.40
CA GLU A 79 16.06 -7.26 1.88
C GLU A 79 17.50 -7.65 1.52
N VAL A 80 18.00 -7.21 0.36
CA VAL A 80 19.32 -7.59 -0.17
C VAL A 80 20.44 -6.81 0.52
N LEU A 81 20.25 -5.51 0.70
CA LEU A 81 21.26 -4.60 1.25
C LEU A 81 21.20 -4.50 2.78
N GLY A 82 20.11 -4.93 3.40
CA GLY A 82 19.93 -4.83 4.85
C GLY A 82 19.67 -3.41 5.35
N THR A 83 19.35 -2.47 4.45
CA THR A 83 19.23 -1.05 4.77
C THR A 83 17.80 -0.70 5.13
N LEU A 84 17.62 0.07 6.21
CA LEU A 84 16.30 0.62 6.55
C LEU A 84 15.95 1.74 5.56
N LEU A 85 14.87 1.56 4.80
CA LEU A 85 14.44 2.50 3.75
C LEU A 85 13.44 3.52 4.26
N VAL A 86 12.45 3.06 5.04
CA VAL A 86 11.42 3.91 5.65
C VAL A 86 11.00 3.33 7.00
N SER A 87 10.67 4.19 7.96
CA SER A 87 10.08 3.76 9.23
C SER A 87 9.18 4.83 9.82
N THR A 88 8.27 4.42 10.70
CA THR A 88 7.43 5.30 11.51
C THR A 88 7.15 4.67 12.87
N ASN A 89 6.71 5.49 13.82
CA ASN A 89 6.10 5.01 15.05
C ASN A 89 4.57 5.03 14.86
N VAL A 90 3.95 3.88 15.06
CA VAL A 90 2.49 3.74 15.09
C VAL A 90 2.03 3.93 16.54
N ASN A 91 1.12 4.85 16.77
CA ASN A 91 0.64 5.23 18.10
C ASN A 91 -0.74 4.63 18.39
N SER A 92 -1.08 4.47 19.68
CA SER A 92 -2.41 4.01 20.12
C SER A 92 -3.57 4.92 19.68
N THR A 93 -3.28 6.14 19.26
CA THR A 93 -4.27 7.11 18.74
C THR A 93 -4.45 7.03 17.23
N ASP A 94 -3.58 6.30 16.52
CA ASP A 94 -3.65 6.18 15.07
C ASP A 94 -4.88 5.39 14.64
N THR A 95 -5.28 5.60 13.37
CA THR A 95 -6.52 5.02 12.84
C THR A 95 -6.46 3.49 12.87
N LEU A 96 -7.42 2.89 13.57
CA LEU A 96 -7.61 1.45 13.62
C LEU A 96 -8.42 0.99 12.39
N LEU A 97 -7.84 0.09 11.60
CA LEU A 97 -8.52 -0.59 10.50
C LEU A 97 -8.27 -2.10 10.61
N GLY A 98 -9.34 -2.86 10.82
CA GLY A 98 -9.22 -4.27 11.22
C GLY A 98 -8.49 -4.36 12.57
N SER A 99 -7.46 -5.21 12.65
CA SER A 99 -6.64 -5.40 13.85
C SER A 99 -5.35 -4.59 13.87
N TYR A 100 -5.21 -3.57 13.03
CA TYR A 100 -3.98 -2.78 12.91
C TYR A 100 -4.27 -1.29 13.01
N ARG A 101 -3.39 -0.57 13.70
CA ARG A 101 -3.33 0.89 13.63
C ARG A 101 -2.34 1.32 12.57
N TYR A 102 -2.62 2.42 11.86
CA TYR A 102 -1.81 2.87 10.73
C TYR A 102 -1.32 4.31 10.89
N SER A 103 -0.01 4.48 10.71
CA SER A 103 0.66 5.78 10.67
C SER A 103 1.14 6.06 9.25
N SER A 104 0.92 7.29 8.79
CA SER A 104 1.21 7.69 7.41
C SER A 104 2.70 7.68 7.10
N VAL A 105 3.03 7.20 5.90
CA VAL A 105 4.34 7.31 5.27
C VAL A 105 4.17 7.64 3.78
N ASN A 106 5.26 7.89 3.08
CA ASN A 106 5.25 7.95 1.62
C ASN A 106 6.53 7.31 1.09
N PHE A 107 6.40 6.13 0.52
CA PHE A 107 7.54 5.37 0.02
C PHE A 107 7.15 4.48 -1.15
N ASP A 108 7.92 4.53 -2.23
CA ASP A 108 7.69 3.69 -3.41
C ASP A 108 8.46 2.38 -3.30
N LEU A 109 7.74 1.26 -3.34
CA LEU A 109 8.27 -0.07 -3.54
C LEU A 109 8.38 -0.34 -5.03
N LEU A 110 9.57 -0.70 -5.48
CA LEU A 110 9.84 -0.91 -6.90
C LEU A 110 9.48 -2.34 -7.31
N SER A 111 8.86 -2.46 -8.47
CA SER A 111 8.50 -3.70 -9.15
C SER A 111 9.70 -4.66 -9.24
N GLY A 112 9.47 -5.92 -8.89
CA GLY A 112 10.48 -6.98 -8.90
C GLY A 112 11.53 -6.92 -7.79
N GLN A 113 11.50 -5.90 -6.92
CA GLN A 113 12.43 -5.80 -5.79
C GLN A 113 11.88 -6.50 -4.54
N GLN A 114 12.81 -7.02 -3.73
CA GLN A 114 12.50 -7.71 -2.49
C GLN A 114 12.71 -6.78 -1.28
N TYR A 115 11.75 -6.81 -0.37
CA TYR A 115 11.74 -5.99 0.83
C TYR A 115 11.35 -6.83 2.04
N ARG A 116 11.66 -6.29 3.22
CA ARG A 116 11.19 -6.84 4.48
C ARG A 116 10.45 -5.79 5.29
N LEU A 117 9.20 -6.08 5.60
CA LEU A 117 8.38 -5.30 6.51
C LEU A 117 8.60 -5.79 7.93
N VAL A 118 9.07 -4.93 8.82
CA VAL A 118 9.49 -5.27 10.18
C VAL A 118 8.74 -4.43 11.21
N ALA A 119 8.28 -5.05 12.29
CA ALA A 119 7.82 -4.35 13.49
C ALA A 119 8.42 -4.96 14.74
N VAL A 120 8.69 -4.12 15.74
CA VAL A 120 9.15 -4.56 17.06
C VAL A 120 8.00 -4.62 18.05
N SER A 121 7.76 -5.79 18.67
CA SER A 121 6.61 -5.99 19.54
C SER A 121 6.68 -5.23 20.86
N GLY A 122 7.87 -4.87 21.33
CA GLY A 122 7.99 -4.31 22.69
C GLY A 122 7.43 -5.30 23.71
N ASN A 123 6.52 -4.83 24.57
CA ASN A 123 5.74 -5.66 25.50
C ASN A 123 4.34 -6.00 24.95
N ASP A 124 4.00 -5.54 23.75
CA ASP A 124 2.71 -5.76 23.12
C ASP A 124 2.54 -7.18 22.60
N ASN A 125 1.28 -7.56 22.48
CA ASN A 125 0.91 -8.84 21.92
C ASN A 125 1.18 -8.87 20.41
N TYR A 126 1.61 -10.02 19.92
CA TYR A 126 1.68 -10.36 18.50
C TYR A 126 0.77 -11.56 18.21
N ILE A 127 0.53 -11.88 16.93
CA ILE A 127 -0.32 -13.00 16.56
C ILE A 127 0.47 -14.30 16.71
N GLN A 128 0.03 -15.18 17.62
CA GLN A 128 0.68 -16.46 17.87
C GLN A 128 0.13 -17.57 16.96
N ASN A 129 0.96 -18.59 16.68
CA ASN A 129 0.61 -19.79 15.90
C ASN A 129 0.14 -19.50 14.47
N SER A 130 0.71 -18.49 13.80
CA SER A 130 0.41 -18.19 12.38
C SER A 130 -1.09 -17.94 12.17
N GLY A 131 -1.56 -16.70 12.32
CA GLY A 131 -2.96 -16.36 12.05
C GLY A 131 -3.40 -16.74 10.63
N ASN A 132 -4.71 -16.73 10.40
CA ASN A 132 -5.27 -16.96 9.07
C ASN A 132 -5.49 -15.60 8.39
N TRP A 133 -4.84 -15.39 7.25
CA TRP A 133 -4.95 -14.17 6.46
C TRP A 133 -4.72 -14.46 4.98
N THR A 134 -5.18 -13.54 4.15
CA THR A 134 -4.81 -13.47 2.74
C THR A 134 -3.78 -12.37 2.55
N TYR A 135 -2.77 -12.67 1.73
CA TYR A 135 -1.86 -11.64 1.22
C TYR A 135 -2.41 -11.09 -0.09
N SER A 136 -2.04 -9.84 -0.38
CA SER A 136 -2.33 -9.27 -1.69
C SER A 136 -1.63 -10.03 -2.82
N SER A 137 -2.28 -10.13 -3.97
CA SER A 137 -1.70 -10.66 -5.20
C SER A 137 -0.67 -9.73 -5.85
N ASP A 138 -0.55 -8.47 -5.39
CA ASP A 138 0.46 -7.53 -5.89
C ASP A 138 1.87 -7.84 -5.37
N VAL A 139 2.00 -8.75 -4.40
CA VAL A 139 3.27 -9.20 -3.84
C VAL A 139 3.33 -10.72 -3.79
N THR A 140 4.54 -11.26 -3.77
CA THR A 140 4.79 -12.67 -3.43
C THR A 140 5.47 -12.73 -2.07
N ILE A 141 4.94 -13.53 -1.14
CA ILE A 141 5.57 -13.73 0.17
C ILE A 141 6.66 -14.77 0.03
N ASP A 142 7.89 -14.38 0.36
CA ASP A 142 9.09 -15.20 0.16
C ASP A 142 9.51 -15.91 1.44
N GLY A 143 9.11 -15.37 2.60
CA GLY A 143 9.43 -15.96 3.90
C GLY A 143 9.27 -14.98 5.05
N PHE A 144 9.79 -15.41 6.20
CA PHE A 144 9.70 -14.69 7.46
C PHE A 144 11.03 -14.78 8.20
N GLY A 145 11.31 -13.80 9.04
CA GLY A 145 12.50 -13.84 9.88
C GLY A 145 12.37 -12.93 11.09
N TYR A 146 12.84 -13.40 12.23
CA TYR A 146 12.76 -12.65 13.48
C TYR A 146 13.86 -13.00 14.47
N CYS A 147 14.04 -12.11 15.44
CA CYS A 147 14.98 -12.26 16.54
C CYS A 147 14.51 -11.47 17.77
N SER A 148 15.05 -11.81 18.94
CA SER A 148 14.79 -11.03 20.16
C SER A 148 15.55 -9.71 20.07
N ASN A 149 14.82 -8.60 20.08
CA ASN A 149 15.37 -7.24 20.01
C ASN A 149 14.32 -6.22 20.45
N THR A 150 14.77 -5.09 20.98
CA THR A 150 13.94 -3.94 21.37
C THR A 150 13.91 -2.84 20.31
N SER A 151 14.52 -3.06 19.15
CA SER A 151 14.50 -2.15 18.00
C SER A 151 14.25 -2.92 16.71
N ILE A 152 13.62 -2.25 15.74
CA ILE A 152 13.42 -2.83 14.40
C ILE A 152 14.78 -3.24 13.81
N THR A 153 14.91 -4.52 13.52
CA THR A 153 16.14 -5.16 13.07
C THR A 153 15.78 -6.21 12.04
N GLN A 154 16.47 -6.17 10.89
CA GLN A 154 16.44 -7.28 9.94
C GLN A 154 17.31 -8.42 10.48
N CYS A 155 16.70 -9.59 10.69
CA CYS A 155 17.36 -10.74 11.27
C CYS A 155 16.59 -12.04 10.98
N ASP A 156 17.31 -13.16 11.00
CA ASP A 156 16.80 -14.50 10.72
C ASP A 156 17.26 -15.52 11.77
N SER A 157 17.27 -15.13 13.05
CA SER A 157 17.55 -16.10 14.12
C SER A 157 16.54 -17.23 14.14
N PHE A 158 15.31 -16.92 13.72
CA PHE A 158 14.19 -17.84 13.52
C PHE A 158 13.42 -17.43 12.26
N SER A 159 12.74 -18.37 11.60
CA SER A 159 12.07 -18.14 10.30
C SER A 159 10.80 -18.99 10.08
N GLU A 160 10.21 -19.51 11.16
CA GLU A 160 9.14 -20.52 11.08
C GLU A 160 7.79 -20.00 10.59
N SER A 161 7.45 -18.73 10.85
CA SER A 161 6.13 -18.17 10.55
C SER A 161 6.12 -16.65 10.54
N ASP A 162 5.08 -16.09 9.91
CA ASP A 162 4.62 -14.73 10.14
C ASP A 162 3.84 -14.63 11.45
N TYR A 163 4.26 -13.71 12.33
CA TYR A 163 3.58 -13.40 13.60
C TYR A 163 2.71 -12.14 13.51
N GLY A 164 2.58 -11.60 12.30
CA GLY A 164 1.61 -10.59 11.97
C GLY A 164 1.78 -9.25 12.67
N MET A 165 2.97 -8.93 13.21
CA MET A 165 3.17 -7.70 13.99
C MET A 165 3.06 -6.43 13.12
N ALA A 166 3.48 -6.51 11.87
CA ALA A 166 3.50 -5.40 10.92
C ALA A 166 2.49 -5.60 9.78
N ASN A 167 1.93 -4.52 9.26
CA ASN A 167 1.14 -4.48 8.02
C ASN A 167 1.47 -3.19 7.24
N LEU A 168 0.98 -3.04 6.02
CA LEU A 168 1.10 -1.79 5.26
C LEU A 168 -0.11 -1.54 4.37
N GLN A 169 -0.36 -0.25 4.11
CA GLN A 169 -1.33 0.24 3.14
C GLN A 169 -0.59 0.80 1.93
N TYR A 170 -1.06 0.49 0.73
CA TYR A 170 -0.47 0.98 -0.50
C TYR A 170 -1.50 1.25 -1.60
N GLY A 171 -1.11 2.09 -2.55
CA GLY A 171 -1.75 2.22 -3.86
C GLY A 171 -0.76 1.85 -4.97
N TYR A 172 -1.21 1.87 -6.22
CA TYR A 172 -0.28 1.80 -7.34
C TYR A 172 0.47 3.13 -7.46
N ALA A 173 1.80 3.07 -7.58
CA ALA A 173 2.58 4.26 -7.83
C ALA A 173 2.10 4.89 -9.14
N SER A 174 1.82 6.19 -9.11
CA SER A 174 1.34 6.91 -10.28
C SER A 174 2.50 7.03 -11.27
N THR A 175 2.65 6.09 -12.20
CA THR A 175 3.45 6.36 -13.39
C THR A 175 2.75 7.53 -14.08
N SER A 176 3.43 8.66 -14.28
CA SER A 176 2.87 9.77 -15.03
C SER A 176 2.49 9.25 -16.42
N VAL A 177 1.21 8.92 -16.62
CA VAL A 177 0.72 8.48 -17.93
C VAL A 177 0.89 9.69 -18.84
N PRO A 178 1.65 9.59 -19.94
CA PRO A 178 1.74 10.68 -20.91
C PRO A 178 0.31 11.06 -21.29
N GLU A 179 -0.04 12.35 -21.15
CA GLU A 179 -1.38 12.83 -21.47
C GLU A 179 -1.78 12.24 -22.82
N PRO A 180 -2.91 11.52 -22.91
CA PRO A 180 -3.28 10.88 -24.15
C PRO A 180 -3.33 11.95 -25.24
N ALA A 181 -2.83 11.60 -26.43
CA ALA A 181 -2.85 12.49 -27.60
C ALA A 181 -4.28 13.00 -27.94
N THR A 182 -5.33 12.54 -27.24
CA THR A 182 -6.66 13.12 -27.24
C THR A 182 -6.69 14.61 -26.92
N LEU A 183 -5.83 15.14 -26.03
CA LEU A 183 -5.77 16.60 -25.80
C LEU A 183 -5.24 17.32 -27.05
N LEU A 184 -4.24 16.71 -27.70
CA LEU A 184 -3.63 17.22 -28.93
C LEU A 184 -4.59 17.10 -30.13
N ILE A 185 -5.32 15.99 -30.26
CA ILE A 185 -6.36 15.78 -31.27
C ILE A 185 -7.55 16.70 -31.03
N PHE A 186 -7.96 16.90 -29.77
CA PHE A 186 -9.01 17.86 -29.41
C PHE A 186 -8.59 19.29 -29.79
N GLY A 187 -7.36 19.68 -29.45
CA GLY A 187 -6.77 20.96 -29.88
C GLY A 187 -6.74 21.11 -31.41
N LEU A 188 -6.28 20.09 -32.13
CA LEU A 188 -6.24 20.07 -33.60
C LEU A 188 -7.64 20.13 -34.23
N SER A 189 -8.63 19.47 -33.63
CA SER A 189 -10.01 19.49 -34.11
C SER A 189 -10.64 20.89 -34.03
N LEU A 190 -10.38 21.61 -32.93
CA LEU A 190 -10.84 22.99 -32.75
C LEU A 190 -10.17 23.96 -33.74
N VAL A 191 -8.88 23.76 -34.01
CA VAL A 191 -8.14 24.52 -35.02
C VAL A 191 -8.68 24.23 -36.43
N GLY A 192 -8.89 22.96 -36.78
CA GLY A 192 -9.47 22.56 -38.08
C GLY A 192 -10.88 23.11 -38.32
N LEU A 193 -11.73 23.11 -37.28
CA LEU A 193 -13.06 23.72 -37.30
C LEU A 193 -13.00 25.25 -37.52
N SER A 194 -11.98 25.91 -36.97
CA SER A 194 -11.77 27.35 -37.13
C SER A 194 -11.39 27.73 -38.57
N PHE A 195 -10.60 26.89 -39.25
CA PHE A 195 -10.27 27.09 -40.67
C PHE A 195 -11.42 26.71 -41.62
N SER A 196 -12.23 25.71 -41.28
CA SER A 196 -13.40 25.31 -42.08
C SER A 196 -14.46 26.42 -42.21
N ARG A 197 -14.57 27.31 -41.21
CA ARG A 197 -15.52 28.44 -41.25
C ARG A 197 -15.14 29.57 -42.22
N LYS A 198 -13.86 29.69 -42.61
CA LYS A 198 -13.42 30.75 -43.52
C LYS A 198 -13.69 30.49 -45.01
N ASN A 199 -13.89 29.24 -45.41
CA ASN A 199 -14.08 28.86 -46.83
C ASN A 199 -15.55 28.84 -47.31
N LYS A 200 -16.51 29.40 -46.56
CA LYS A 200 -17.93 29.45 -46.97
C LYS A 200 -18.40 30.79 -47.55
N ASN A 201 -17.50 31.76 -47.76
CA ASN A 201 -17.82 33.09 -48.30
C ASN A 201 -17.08 33.39 -49.62
N THR A 202 -17.11 32.46 -50.57
CA THR A 202 -16.79 32.69 -52.00
C THR A 202 -17.76 31.92 -52.86
#